data_AF-A0A844FAY8-F1
#
_entry.id   AF-A0A844FAY8-F1
#
_cell.length_a   1.000
_cell.length_b   1.000
_cell.length_c   1.000
_cell.angle_alpha   90.00
_cell.angle_beta   90.00
_cell.angle_gamma   90.00
#
_symmetry.space_group_name_H-M   'P 1'
#
loop_
_entity.id
_entity.type
_entity.pdbx_description
1 polymer ?
#
loop_
_entity_poly.entity_id
_entity_poly.type
_entity_poly.pdbx_seq_one_letter_code
_entity_poly.pdbx_strand_id
1 'polypeptide(L)'
;MNGLYQRKLNNYREVLFINNYKTKKRRFKMQQINVNELKVHPRNSEFFDDMTGDAWKAFLESIKTSGVIEPVVITPEKVIISGHQRVRACKELGIVTVLTDMRDYSDEDKILKDLIETNIRQRGIGNPNPVKLGRCIKELERIYGIQNGGDRKSDRNNFNLKYPDAPKTEREFADRLGITQQTLQNYKKLTEMIPELEELVDTGFVTNTTALAIMRNLSEEEQIKLISSMDTTKKITQKQVQQYLDKIKQLESCEPQVIDKTDYSFISRLENKIKELESEKSILERKVKLNQEDADRFNKLKSDIEFLTQKKNDLGRQIDSATELSGLTVKLQRLLEGELAPIKFKRCMEILESSDVCVENLLEIINKIDDWSYEMKKLLSDKCDYVVEVQ
;
A
#
# COMPACT_ATOMS: atom_id res chain seq x y z
N MET A 1 -15.55 15.20 -24.53
CA MET A 1 -14.81 15.04 -23.25
C MET A 1 -13.93 16.23 -22.85
N ASN A 2 -13.46 17.10 -23.75
CA ASN A 2 -12.55 18.23 -23.41
C ASN A 2 -13.18 19.40 -22.63
N GLY A 3 -14.51 19.64 -22.72
CA GLY A 3 -15.16 20.82 -22.13
C GLY A 3 -15.38 20.77 -20.61
N LEU A 4 -15.67 19.59 -20.06
CA LEU A 4 -15.82 19.36 -18.61
C LEU A 4 -14.47 19.46 -17.87
N TYR A 5 -13.38 19.10 -18.56
CA TYR A 5 -12.02 19.14 -18.02
C TYR A 5 -11.47 20.58 -17.91
N GLN A 6 -11.71 21.40 -18.93
CA GLN A 6 -11.39 22.84 -18.93
C GLN A 6 -12.15 23.58 -17.80
N ARG A 7 -13.42 23.25 -17.57
CA ARG A 7 -14.21 23.82 -16.46
C ARG A 7 -13.66 23.42 -15.08
N LYS A 8 -13.22 22.17 -14.89
CA LYS A 8 -12.58 21.76 -13.63
C LYS A 8 -11.24 22.47 -13.40
N LEU A 9 -10.38 22.59 -14.42
CA LEU A 9 -9.11 23.33 -14.34
C LEU A 9 -9.29 24.80 -13.95
N ASN A 10 -10.33 25.47 -14.47
CA ASN A 10 -10.64 26.85 -14.10
C ASN A 10 -11.16 26.96 -12.66
N ASN A 11 -11.98 26.01 -12.21
CA ASN A 11 -12.48 25.96 -10.84
C ASN A 11 -11.34 25.73 -9.82
N TYR A 12 -10.35 24.90 -10.17
CA TYR A 12 -9.13 24.72 -9.35
C TYR A 12 -8.27 25.99 -9.25
N ARG A 13 -8.23 26.81 -10.31
CA ARG A 13 -7.50 28.10 -10.29
C ARG A 13 -8.19 29.15 -9.42
N GLU A 14 -9.52 29.13 -9.33
CA GLU A 14 -10.28 30.03 -8.45
C GLU A 14 -10.19 29.64 -6.98
N VAL A 15 -10.26 28.34 -6.64
CA VAL A 15 -10.23 27.88 -5.24
C VAL A 15 -8.87 28.17 -4.57
N LEU A 16 -7.77 28.16 -5.32
CA LEU A 16 -6.45 28.57 -4.81
C LEU A 16 -6.31 30.08 -4.58
N PHE A 17 -7.21 30.90 -5.12
CA PHE A 17 -7.14 32.36 -5.02
C PHE A 17 -7.79 32.93 -3.74
N ILE A 18 -8.61 32.16 -3.02
CA ILE A 18 -9.45 32.70 -1.93
C ILE A 18 -8.82 32.56 -0.53
N ASN A 19 -7.78 31.75 -0.31
CA ASN A 19 -7.11 31.70 0.99
C ASN A 19 -5.88 32.62 1.08
N ASN A 20 -6.15 33.83 1.59
CA ASN A 20 -5.24 34.91 1.93
C ASN A 20 -3.91 34.46 2.56
N TYR A 21 -2.82 34.55 1.81
CA TYR A 21 -1.57 35.24 2.16
C TYR A 21 -0.84 35.58 0.84
N LYS A 22 -0.40 36.84 0.69
CA LYS A 22 0.33 37.35 -0.49
C LYS A 22 1.44 36.39 -0.91
N THR A 23 1.26 35.62 -1.98
CA THR A 23 2.29 34.71 -2.51
C THR A 23 2.60 35.02 -3.96
N LYS A 24 3.90 35.17 -4.24
CA LYS A 24 4.50 35.31 -5.58
C LYS A 24 3.87 34.29 -6.54
N LYS A 25 3.54 34.72 -7.77
CA LYS A 25 3.07 33.86 -8.88
C LYS A 25 3.87 32.55 -8.94
N ARG A 26 3.33 31.46 -8.37
CA ARG A 26 3.87 30.11 -8.52
C ARG A 26 3.50 29.61 -9.92
N ARG A 27 4.50 29.25 -10.72
CA ARG A 27 4.31 28.77 -12.09
C ARG A 27 4.11 27.26 -12.04
N PHE A 28 2.87 26.81 -11.88
CA PHE A 28 2.52 25.38 -11.87
C PHE A 28 2.73 24.77 -13.26
N LYS A 29 3.49 23.67 -13.34
CA LYS A 29 3.69 22.92 -14.58
C LYS A 29 2.99 21.57 -14.44
N MET A 30 1.72 21.55 -14.83
CA MET A 30 0.85 20.39 -14.72
C MET A 30 1.09 19.42 -15.90
N GLN A 31 1.34 18.14 -15.62
CA GLN A 31 1.56 17.11 -16.65
C GLN A 31 1.01 15.75 -16.23
N GLN A 32 0.47 14.98 -17.18
CA GLN A 32 0.16 13.55 -16.97
C GLN A 32 1.45 12.74 -17.14
N ILE A 33 1.82 11.97 -16.12
CA ILE A 33 3.04 11.15 -16.12
C ILE A 33 2.68 9.71 -15.78
N ASN A 34 3.39 8.76 -16.39
CA ASN A 34 3.24 7.35 -16.09
C ASN A 34 3.70 7.06 -14.65
N VAL A 35 2.86 6.38 -13.87
CA VAL A 35 3.13 6.11 -12.45
C VAL A 35 4.40 5.28 -12.22
N ASN A 36 4.83 4.50 -13.21
CA ASN A 36 6.03 3.68 -13.16
C ASN A 36 7.32 4.50 -13.38
N GLU A 37 7.22 5.70 -13.92
CA GLU A 37 8.37 6.60 -14.08
C GLU A 37 8.66 7.42 -12.80
N LEU A 38 7.73 7.41 -11.84
CA LEU A 38 7.85 8.17 -10.60
C LEU A 38 8.70 7.43 -9.56
N LYS A 39 9.64 8.15 -8.96
CA LYS A 39 10.60 7.65 -7.97
C LYS A 39 10.21 8.12 -6.57
N VAL A 40 10.30 7.23 -5.58
CA VAL A 40 10.10 7.57 -4.17
C VAL A 40 11.29 8.39 -3.67
N HIS A 41 11.05 9.42 -2.88
CA HIS A 41 12.13 10.18 -2.25
C HIS A 41 12.89 9.30 -1.23
N PRO A 42 14.23 9.21 -1.26
CA PRO A 42 15.00 8.30 -0.40
C PRO A 42 14.72 8.45 1.10
N ARG A 43 14.57 9.70 1.56
CA ARG A 43 14.29 10.02 2.97
C ARG A 43 12.81 9.96 3.35
N ASN A 44 11.88 9.61 2.47
CA ASN A 44 10.44 9.62 2.79
C ASN A 44 10.09 8.66 3.94
N SER A 45 10.72 7.49 3.98
CA SER A 45 10.51 6.48 5.03
C SER A 45 11.01 6.94 6.41
N GLU A 46 11.91 7.92 6.51
CA GLU A 46 12.34 8.50 7.78
C GLU A 46 11.21 9.30 8.46
N PHE A 47 10.33 9.90 7.65
CA PHE A 47 9.33 10.88 8.08
C PHE A 47 7.90 10.35 8.08
N PHE A 48 7.59 9.42 7.18
CA PHE A 48 6.22 8.95 6.99
C PHE A 48 6.15 7.45 6.87
N ASP A 49 5.13 6.87 7.50
CA ASP A 49 4.74 5.48 7.28
C ASP A 49 3.75 5.34 6.13
N ASP A 50 3.72 4.11 5.62
CA ASP A 50 2.74 3.67 4.65
C ASP A 50 1.40 3.36 5.32
N MET A 51 0.31 3.73 4.64
CA MET A 51 -1.03 3.34 5.09
C MET A 51 -1.20 1.82 4.94
N THR A 52 -1.83 1.20 5.94
CA THR A 52 -2.06 -0.26 5.99
C THR A 52 -3.49 -0.57 6.46
N GLY A 53 -3.88 -1.84 6.39
CA GLY A 53 -5.15 -2.34 6.94
C GLY A 53 -6.38 -1.71 6.28
N ASP A 54 -7.43 -1.49 7.08
CA ASP A 54 -8.72 -1.00 6.58
C ASP A 54 -8.66 0.45 6.11
N ALA A 55 -7.78 1.28 6.69
CA ALA A 55 -7.53 2.64 6.23
C ALA A 55 -6.98 2.64 4.79
N TRP A 56 -6.10 1.69 4.44
CA TRP A 56 -5.60 1.54 3.08
C TRP A 56 -6.70 1.11 2.12
N LYS A 57 -7.52 0.12 2.49
CA LYS A 57 -8.66 -0.33 1.65
C LYS A 57 -9.65 0.80 1.38
N ALA A 58 -10.00 1.58 2.40
CA ALA A 58 -10.88 2.73 2.25
C ALA A 58 -10.28 3.80 1.32
N PHE A 59 -8.95 4.02 1.41
CA PHE A 59 -8.24 4.92 0.52
C PHE A 59 -8.25 4.43 -0.94
N LEU A 60 -8.03 3.14 -1.19
CA LEU A 60 -8.11 2.56 -2.53
C LEU A 60 -9.50 2.72 -3.15
N GLU A 61 -10.56 2.44 -2.40
CA GLU A 61 -11.94 2.62 -2.88
C GLU A 61 -12.25 4.09 -3.19
N SER A 62 -11.70 5.04 -2.42
CA SER A 62 -11.80 6.47 -2.73
C SER A 62 -11.12 6.82 -4.06
N ILE A 63 -9.90 6.32 -4.30
CA ILE A 63 -9.19 6.54 -5.58
C ILE A 63 -9.93 5.87 -6.75
N LYS A 64 -10.51 4.69 -6.54
CA LYS A 64 -11.27 3.98 -7.57
C LYS A 64 -12.57 4.70 -7.96
N THR A 65 -13.28 5.26 -6.99
CA THR A 65 -14.56 5.95 -7.22
C THR A 65 -14.39 7.39 -7.71
N SER A 66 -13.43 8.12 -7.14
CA SER A 66 -13.29 9.57 -7.37
C SER A 66 -12.06 9.95 -8.21
N GLY A 67 -11.16 9.00 -8.44
CA GLY A 67 -9.86 9.26 -9.06
C GLY A 67 -8.90 10.00 -8.14
N VAL A 68 -7.72 10.32 -8.68
CA VAL A 68 -6.74 11.17 -7.99
C VAL A 68 -7.16 12.64 -8.16
N ILE A 69 -7.77 13.20 -7.12
CA ILE A 69 -8.31 14.57 -7.10
C ILE A 69 -7.19 15.61 -7.03
N GLU A 70 -6.25 15.42 -6.10
CA GLU A 70 -5.10 16.32 -5.94
C GLU A 70 -3.92 15.84 -6.79
N PRO A 71 -3.19 16.74 -7.47
CA PRO A 71 -2.02 16.37 -8.25
C PRO A 71 -0.85 15.92 -7.37
N VAL A 72 -0.04 15.00 -7.89
CA VAL A 72 1.20 14.52 -7.24
C VAL A 72 2.30 15.55 -7.49
N VAL A 73 2.97 16.02 -6.44
CA VAL A 73 4.06 17.01 -6.56
C VAL A 73 5.37 16.27 -6.80
N ILE A 74 6.11 16.67 -7.84
CA ILE A 74 7.37 16.00 -8.23
C ILE A 74 8.47 17.00 -8.58
N THR A 75 9.73 16.55 -8.51
CA THR A 75 10.88 17.26 -9.10
C THR A 75 10.98 16.99 -10.60
N PRO A 76 11.82 17.73 -11.36
CA PRO A 76 12.11 17.43 -12.77
C PRO A 76 12.65 16.01 -13.00
N GLU A 77 13.35 15.45 -12.02
CA GLU A 77 13.88 14.07 -12.02
C GLU A 77 12.81 13.01 -11.69
N LYS A 78 11.54 13.41 -11.61
CA LYS A 78 10.38 12.57 -11.30
C LYS A 78 10.40 11.96 -9.90
N VAL A 79 11.10 12.61 -8.96
CA VAL A 79 11.07 12.25 -7.54
C VAL A 79 9.82 12.81 -6.89
N ILE A 80 9.07 11.97 -6.19
CA ILE A 80 7.82 12.34 -5.52
C ILE A 80 8.13 13.15 -4.26
N ILE A 81 7.58 14.36 -4.17
CA ILE A 81 7.66 15.22 -2.99
C ILE A 81 6.38 15.10 -2.15
N SER A 82 5.22 15.05 -2.82
CA SER A 82 3.92 14.80 -2.18
C SER A 82 3.05 13.92 -3.06
N GLY A 83 2.28 13.03 -2.43
CA GLY A 83 1.39 12.08 -3.11
C GLY A 83 1.91 10.65 -3.19
N HIS A 84 2.87 10.26 -2.35
CA HIS A 84 3.40 8.89 -2.28
C HIS A 84 2.29 7.82 -2.20
N GLN A 85 1.30 7.99 -1.31
CA GLN A 85 0.17 7.05 -1.19
C GLN A 85 -0.72 7.02 -2.44
N ARG A 86 -0.91 8.17 -3.12
CA ARG A 86 -1.70 8.24 -4.37
C ARG A 86 -1.01 7.46 -5.49
N VAL A 87 0.31 7.61 -5.63
CA VAL A 87 1.10 6.85 -6.62
C VAL A 87 1.06 5.36 -6.30
N ARG A 88 1.21 4.98 -5.04
CA ARG A 88 1.09 3.58 -4.59
C ARG A 88 -0.30 3.00 -4.91
N ALA A 89 -1.37 3.73 -4.61
CA ALA A 89 -2.73 3.33 -4.92
C ALA A 89 -2.99 3.20 -6.43
N CYS A 90 -2.47 4.13 -7.24
CA CYS A 90 -2.59 4.04 -8.70
C CYS A 90 -1.90 2.80 -9.26
N LYS A 91 -0.71 2.45 -8.76
CA LYS A 91 0.00 1.23 -9.15
C LYS A 91 -0.82 -0.03 -8.80
N GLU A 92 -1.41 -0.07 -7.61
CA GLU A 92 -2.24 -1.19 -7.15
C GLU A 92 -3.55 -1.33 -7.95
N LEU A 93 -4.17 -0.21 -8.32
CA LEU A 93 -5.40 -0.17 -9.11
C LEU A 93 -5.19 -0.29 -10.64
N GLY A 94 -3.94 -0.43 -11.10
CA GLY A 94 -3.62 -0.47 -12.54
C GLY A 94 -3.83 0.85 -13.29
N ILE A 95 -3.89 1.98 -12.57
CA ILE A 95 -4.00 3.31 -13.16
C ILE A 95 -2.63 3.72 -13.71
N VAL A 96 -2.53 3.79 -15.04
CA VAL A 96 -1.24 4.00 -15.74
C VAL A 96 -0.69 5.40 -15.58
N THR A 97 -1.54 6.43 -15.52
CA THR A 97 -1.12 7.84 -15.52
C THR A 97 -1.75 8.62 -14.38
N VAL A 98 -0.98 9.57 -13.83
CA VAL A 98 -1.44 10.47 -12.78
C VAL A 98 -1.10 11.92 -13.13
N LEU A 99 -1.97 12.84 -12.71
CA LEU A 99 -1.73 14.26 -12.84
C LEU A 99 -0.64 14.70 -11.86
N THR A 100 0.41 15.32 -12.37
CA THR A 100 1.57 15.79 -11.60
C THR A 100 1.72 17.31 -11.66
N ASP A 101 2.23 17.89 -10.58
CA ASP A 101 2.69 19.27 -10.47
C ASP A 101 4.22 19.25 -10.37
N MET A 102 4.90 19.59 -11.46
CA MET A 102 6.36 19.62 -11.52
C MET A 102 6.89 20.93 -10.95
N ARG A 103 7.78 20.83 -9.95
CA ARG A 103 8.38 21.97 -9.25
C ARG A 103 9.89 21.93 -9.30
N ASP A 104 10.48 23.08 -9.61
CA ASP A 104 11.91 23.29 -9.54
C ASP A 104 12.31 23.72 -8.12
N TYR A 105 13.33 23.07 -7.58
CA TYR A 105 13.90 23.39 -6.26
C TYR A 105 15.35 23.84 -6.44
N SER A 106 15.76 24.88 -5.72
CA SER A 106 17.14 25.39 -5.80
C SER A 106 18.14 24.57 -4.99
N ASP A 107 17.67 23.79 -4.03
CA ASP A 107 18.49 23.04 -3.08
C ASP A 107 17.66 21.94 -2.40
N GLU A 108 18.36 20.99 -1.79
CA GLU A 108 17.77 19.81 -1.13
C GLU A 108 16.94 20.18 0.12
N ASP A 109 17.32 21.23 0.87
CA ASP A 109 16.54 21.66 2.03
C ASP A 109 15.13 22.12 1.62
N LYS A 110 14.99 22.78 0.45
CA LYS A 110 13.67 23.17 -0.04
C LYS A 110 12.84 21.96 -0.45
N ILE A 111 13.47 20.92 -0.98
CA ILE A 111 12.81 19.64 -1.28
C ILE A 111 12.26 19.04 0.01
N LEU A 112 13.13 18.89 1.03
CA LEU A 112 12.76 18.31 2.33
C LEU A 112 11.70 19.15 3.06
N LYS A 113 11.82 20.48 3.02
CA LYS A 113 10.83 21.39 3.58
C LYS A 113 9.45 21.17 2.94
N ASP A 114 9.36 21.16 1.61
CA ASP A 114 8.08 21.00 0.92
C ASP A 114 7.51 19.57 1.09
N LEU A 115 8.39 18.57 1.12
CA LEU A 115 8.04 17.17 1.43
C LEU A 115 7.41 17.08 2.83
N ILE A 116 8.03 17.67 3.85
CA ILE A 116 7.53 17.56 5.22
C ILE A 116 6.29 18.45 5.44
N GLU A 117 6.35 19.73 5.07
CA GLU A 117 5.26 20.68 5.33
C GLU A 117 3.96 20.30 4.63
N THR A 118 4.03 19.89 3.36
CA THR A 118 2.83 19.52 2.60
C THR A 118 2.18 18.28 3.21
N ASN A 119 2.97 17.28 3.59
CA ASN A 119 2.45 16.04 4.16
C ASN A 119 1.90 16.23 5.59
N ILE A 120 2.56 17.02 6.45
CA ILE A 120 2.05 17.34 7.79
C ILE A 120 0.71 18.11 7.70
N ARG A 121 0.62 19.12 6.81
CA ARG A 121 -0.61 19.89 6.62
C ARG A 121 -1.77 19.04 6.10
N GLN A 122 -1.50 18.12 5.17
CA GLN A 122 -2.53 17.28 4.55
C GLN A 122 -3.02 16.14 5.45
N ARG A 123 -2.13 15.51 6.22
CA ARG A 123 -2.50 14.42 7.13
C ARG A 123 -3.06 14.94 8.46
N GLY A 124 -2.78 16.20 8.79
CA GLY A 124 -2.95 16.73 10.13
C GLY A 124 -1.93 16.11 11.10
N ILE A 125 -1.87 16.63 12.32
CA ILE A 125 -1.08 16.02 13.41
C ILE A 125 -1.73 14.70 13.88
N GLY A 126 -2.99 14.46 13.48
CA GLY A 126 -3.70 13.23 13.75
C GLY A 126 -3.24 12.11 12.80
N ASN A 127 -2.42 11.21 13.34
CA ASN A 127 -1.99 9.92 12.78
C ASN A 127 -0.75 9.85 11.85
N PRO A 128 0.36 10.55 12.18
CA PRO A 128 1.72 10.05 11.95
C PRO A 128 2.28 9.36 13.20
N ASN A 129 3.15 8.37 13.01
CA ASN A 129 3.97 7.80 14.08
C ASN A 129 4.65 8.95 14.88
N PRO A 130 4.44 9.05 16.21
CA PRO A 130 4.97 10.15 17.03
C PRO A 130 6.49 10.33 16.94
N VAL A 131 7.24 9.25 16.78
CA VAL A 131 8.70 9.28 16.60
C VAL A 131 9.03 9.94 15.26
N LYS A 132 8.35 9.54 14.18
CA LYS A 132 8.56 10.15 12.85
C LYS A 132 8.12 11.60 12.78
N LEU A 133 7.05 11.97 13.50
CA LEU A 133 6.66 13.37 13.66
C LEU A 133 7.75 14.17 14.37
N GLY A 134 8.39 13.59 15.40
CA GLY A 134 9.58 14.16 16.03
C GLY A 134 10.73 14.37 15.05
N ARG A 135 11.01 13.40 14.17
CA ARG A 135 12.03 13.52 13.11
C ARG A 135 11.70 14.64 12.13
N CYS A 136 10.43 14.77 11.74
CA CYS A 136 9.95 15.88 10.90
C CYS A 136 10.19 17.24 11.56
N ILE A 137 9.86 17.36 12.85
CA ILE A 137 10.04 18.60 13.63
C ILE A 137 11.53 18.98 13.68
N LYS A 138 12.42 18.04 14.02
CA LYS A 138 13.87 18.28 14.08
C LYS A 138 14.44 18.70 12.72
N GLU A 139 14.01 18.05 11.64
CA GLU A 139 14.47 18.41 10.29
C GLU A 139 13.97 19.80 9.87
N LEU A 140 12.72 20.16 10.17
CA LEU A 140 12.20 21.50 9.90
C LEU A 140 12.90 22.58 10.75
N GLU A 141 13.17 22.32 12.02
CA GLU A 141 13.96 23.22 12.88
C GLU A 141 15.36 23.44 12.31
N ARG A 142 16.02 22.36 11.85
CA ARG A 142 17.33 22.43 11.16
C ARG A 142 17.26 23.32 9.93
N ILE A 143 16.26 23.11 9.06
CA ILE A 143 16.08 23.88 7.83
C ILE A 143 15.78 25.36 8.12
N TYR A 144 14.96 25.63 9.14
CA TYR A 144 14.63 27.00 9.55
C TYR A 144 15.76 27.68 10.32
N GLY A 145 16.69 26.93 10.87
CA GLY A 145 17.75 27.46 11.74
C GLY A 145 17.23 27.82 13.13
N ILE A 146 16.19 27.13 13.61
CA ILE A 146 15.67 27.30 14.97
C ILE A 146 16.63 26.54 15.90
N GLN A 147 17.36 27.29 16.73
CA GLN A 147 18.25 26.71 17.74
C GLN A 147 17.65 26.87 19.15
N ASN A 148 17.87 25.87 20.00
CA ASN A 148 17.53 25.94 21.41
C ASN A 148 18.59 26.76 22.16
N GLY A 149 18.20 27.83 22.85
CA GLY A 149 19.02 28.43 23.90
C GLY A 149 20.04 29.49 23.47
N GLY A 150 19.60 30.57 22.83
CA GLY A 150 20.36 31.82 22.76
C GLY A 150 19.86 32.80 23.82
N ASP A 151 20.77 33.35 24.62
CA ASP A 151 20.51 34.45 25.55
C ASP A 151 19.71 35.56 24.84
N ARG A 152 18.73 36.18 25.53
CA ARG A 152 17.76 37.16 24.96
C ARG A 152 18.40 38.43 24.35
N LYS A 153 19.74 38.48 24.30
CA LYS A 153 20.56 39.56 23.76
C LYS A 153 21.11 39.31 22.35
N SER A 154 20.89 38.16 21.71
CA SER A 154 21.24 37.97 20.30
C SER A 154 20.23 38.59 19.34
N ASP A 155 19.77 39.80 19.65
CA ASP A 155 19.01 40.64 18.73
C ASP A 155 20.00 41.22 17.70
N ARG A 156 20.01 40.63 16.50
CA ARG A 156 19.82 41.33 15.20
C ARG A 156 20.29 40.57 13.96
N ASN A 157 21.20 39.59 14.06
CA ASN A 157 21.94 39.12 12.88
C ASN A 157 21.86 37.62 12.54
N ASN A 158 21.08 36.79 13.24
CA ASN A 158 21.01 35.35 12.96
C ASN A 158 19.66 34.88 12.38
N PHE A 159 18.97 35.76 11.64
CA PHE A 159 17.79 35.36 10.89
C PHE A 159 18.22 34.71 9.59
N ASN A 160 17.82 33.46 9.39
CA ASN A 160 18.04 32.73 8.15
C ASN A 160 17.33 33.48 6.99
N LEU A 161 18.07 34.34 6.28
CA LEU A 161 17.60 35.13 5.13
C LEU A 161 16.97 34.26 4.03
N LYS A 162 17.25 32.94 4.05
CA LYS A 162 16.72 31.95 3.12
C LYS A 162 15.20 31.74 3.28
N TYR A 163 14.64 31.90 4.49
CA TYR A 163 13.22 31.69 4.77
C TYR A 163 12.63 32.81 5.66
N PRO A 164 12.25 33.97 5.09
CA PRO A 164 11.76 35.13 5.84
C PRO A 164 10.48 34.86 6.64
N ASP A 165 9.61 33.99 6.09
CA ASP A 165 8.35 33.61 6.70
C ASP A 165 8.48 32.41 7.65
N ALA A 166 9.68 31.86 7.89
CA ALA A 166 9.85 30.72 8.80
C ALA A 166 9.60 31.11 10.26
N PRO A 167 9.12 30.16 11.10
CA PRO A 167 9.05 30.40 12.54
C PRO A 167 10.44 30.67 13.10
N LYS A 168 10.53 31.67 13.98
CA LYS A 168 11.80 32.12 14.58
C LYS A 168 12.11 31.44 15.90
N THR A 169 11.08 30.90 16.56
CA THR A 169 11.18 30.27 17.87
C THR A 169 10.44 28.94 17.87
N GLU A 170 10.83 28.04 18.75
CA GLU A 170 10.13 26.76 18.97
C GLU A 170 8.65 26.96 19.33
N ARG A 171 8.34 28.03 20.10
CA ARG A 171 6.96 28.40 20.44
C ARG A 171 6.16 28.79 19.19
N GLU A 172 6.70 29.69 18.37
CA GLU A 172 6.03 30.09 17.12
C GLU A 172 5.87 28.90 16.17
N PHE A 173 6.85 27.98 16.14
CA PHE A 173 6.75 26.78 15.35
C PHE A 173 5.64 25.85 15.85
N ALA A 174 5.53 25.64 17.15
CA ALA A 174 4.45 24.87 17.77
C ALA A 174 3.08 25.48 17.48
N ASP A 175 2.94 26.80 17.61
CA ASP A 175 1.70 27.52 17.33
C ASP A 175 1.26 27.35 15.86
N ARG A 176 2.21 27.40 14.91
CA ARG A 176 1.94 27.17 13.49
C ARG A 176 1.53 25.74 13.16
N LEU A 177 2.03 24.77 13.92
CA LEU A 177 1.59 23.39 13.84
C LEU A 177 0.23 23.20 14.53
N GLY A 178 -0.19 24.11 15.42
CA GLY A 178 -1.42 23.97 16.20
C GLY A 178 -1.27 23.08 17.43
N ILE A 179 -0.06 22.98 17.98
CA ILE A 179 0.26 22.20 19.19
C ILE A 179 0.93 23.07 20.24
N THR A 180 0.91 22.61 21.49
CA THR A 180 1.67 23.29 22.55
C THR A 180 3.17 23.09 22.35
N GLN A 181 3.98 24.06 22.81
CA GLN A 181 5.44 23.91 22.84
C GLN A 181 5.86 22.62 23.58
N GLN A 182 5.15 22.28 24.66
CA GLN A 182 5.39 21.03 25.41
C GLN A 182 5.17 19.79 24.54
N THR A 183 4.11 19.75 23.75
CA THR A 183 3.81 18.65 22.83
C THR A 183 4.89 18.53 21.75
N LEU A 184 5.34 19.66 21.20
CA LEU A 184 6.44 19.69 20.22
C LEU A 184 7.72 19.10 20.82
N GLN A 185 8.08 19.51 22.04
CA GLN A 185 9.23 18.96 22.77
C GLN A 185 9.08 17.47 23.09
N ASN A 186 7.87 17.01 23.40
CA ASN A 186 7.60 15.59 23.61
C ASN A 186 7.90 14.76 22.35
N TYR A 187 7.44 15.21 21.18
CA TYR A 187 7.76 14.53 19.92
C TYR A 187 9.26 14.52 19.64
N LYS A 188 9.97 15.62 19.88
CA LYS A 188 11.44 15.66 19.76
C LYS A 188 12.10 14.65 20.70
N LYS A 189 11.65 14.57 21.95
CA LYS A 189 12.22 13.65 22.94
C LYS A 189 12.05 12.19 22.53
N LEU A 190 10.90 11.81 21.97
CA LEU A 190 10.64 10.44 21.47
C LEU A 190 11.64 10.00 20.38
N THR A 191 12.33 10.92 19.70
CA THR A 191 13.37 10.57 18.72
C THR A 191 14.69 10.09 19.34
N GLU A 192 14.84 10.24 20.65
CA GLU A 192 16.03 9.88 21.44
C GLU A 192 15.81 8.57 22.21
N MET A 193 14.82 7.78 21.80
CA MET A 193 14.44 6.54 22.47
C MET A 193 15.49 5.46 22.22
N ILE A 194 15.80 4.66 23.24
CA ILE A 194 16.64 3.47 23.08
C ILE A 194 15.90 2.40 22.26
N PRO A 195 16.60 1.57 21.46
CA PRO A 195 15.98 0.57 20.59
C PRO A 195 15.00 -0.36 21.31
N GLU A 196 15.34 -0.79 22.53
CA GLU A 196 14.53 -1.69 23.35
C GLU A 196 13.19 -1.05 23.76
N LEU A 197 13.19 0.26 24.01
CA LEU A 197 11.96 0.99 24.34
C LEU A 197 11.14 1.30 23.09
N GLU A 198 11.79 1.54 21.95
CA GLU A 198 11.12 1.73 20.64
C GLU A 198 10.33 0.48 20.25
N GLU A 199 10.92 -0.72 20.41
CA GLU A 199 10.25 -1.99 20.14
C GLU A 199 9.00 -2.19 21.01
N LEU A 200 9.07 -1.84 22.31
CA LEU A 200 7.92 -1.93 23.21
C LEU A 200 6.79 -0.95 22.85
N VAL A 201 7.13 0.19 22.26
CA VAL A 201 6.15 1.16 21.78
C VAL A 201 5.51 0.68 20.48
N ASP A 202 6.29 0.15 19.54
CA ASP A 202 5.81 -0.35 18.27
C ASP A 202 4.89 -1.57 18.42
N THR A 203 5.22 -2.47 19.34
CA THR A 203 4.37 -3.62 19.72
C THR A 203 3.13 -3.23 20.53
N GLY A 204 3.06 -1.97 21.00
CA GLY A 204 1.94 -1.45 21.77
C GLY A 204 1.86 -1.96 23.22
N PHE A 205 2.96 -2.52 23.74
CA PHE A 205 3.09 -2.85 25.17
C PHE A 205 3.28 -1.60 26.03
N VAL A 206 3.97 -0.59 25.49
CA VAL A 206 4.22 0.70 26.11
C VAL A 206 3.58 1.80 25.28
N THR A 207 2.82 2.70 25.91
CA THR A 207 2.26 3.86 25.21
C THR A 207 3.31 4.97 25.07
N ASN A 208 3.16 5.86 24.08
CA ASN A 208 4.06 7.01 23.89
C ASN A 208 4.18 7.89 25.15
N THR A 209 3.10 8.05 25.93
CA THR A 209 3.13 8.81 27.18
C THR A 209 3.92 8.08 28.26
N THR A 210 3.80 6.76 28.34
CA THR A 210 4.60 5.92 29.23
C THR A 210 6.08 5.94 28.86
N ALA A 211 6.41 5.83 27.57
CA ALA A 211 7.78 5.92 27.08
C ALA A 211 8.41 7.28 27.44
N LEU A 212 7.67 8.38 27.25
CA LEU A 212 8.12 9.72 27.68
C LEU A 212 8.38 9.81 29.18
N ALA A 213 7.56 9.17 30.01
CA ALA A 213 7.76 9.15 31.46
C ALA A 213 9.04 8.36 31.82
N ILE A 214 9.29 7.23 31.16
CA ILE A 214 10.50 6.43 31.32
C ILE A 214 11.74 7.27 30.95
N MET A 215 11.75 7.86 29.76
CA MET A 215 12.87 8.66 29.25
C MET A 215 13.19 9.93 30.06
N ARG A 216 12.22 10.45 30.82
CA ARG A 216 12.41 11.65 31.65
C ARG A 216 12.96 11.36 33.04
N ASN A 217 12.66 10.18 33.56
CA ASN A 217 12.94 9.84 34.95
C ASN A 217 14.09 8.84 35.10
N LEU A 218 14.47 8.15 34.03
CA LEU A 218 15.46 7.07 34.07
C LEU A 218 16.59 7.31 33.06
N SER A 219 17.82 7.05 33.47
CA SER A 219 18.99 6.94 32.59
C SER A 219 18.86 5.74 31.65
N GLU A 220 19.61 5.72 30.54
CA GLU A 220 19.55 4.62 29.56
C GLU A 220 19.81 3.25 30.20
N GLU A 221 20.76 3.14 31.14
CA GLU A 221 21.02 1.89 31.87
C GLU A 221 19.84 1.44 32.73
N GLU A 222 19.18 2.38 33.41
CA GLU A 222 18.00 2.10 34.22
C GLU A 222 16.79 1.74 33.36
N GLN A 223 16.67 2.35 32.18
CA GLN A 223 15.66 1.99 31.19
C GLN A 223 15.83 0.52 30.76
N ILE A 224 17.05 0.10 30.42
CA ILE A 224 17.35 -1.29 30.02
C ILE A 224 17.06 -2.25 31.17
N LYS A 225 17.49 -1.94 32.40
CA LYS A 225 17.20 -2.76 33.59
C LYS A 225 15.69 -2.90 33.83
N LEU A 226 14.95 -1.79 33.72
CA LEU A 226 13.51 -1.78 33.86
C LEU A 226 12.87 -2.67 32.79
N ILE A 227 13.20 -2.47 31.52
CA ILE A 227 12.67 -3.23 30.38
C ILE A 227 12.97 -4.73 30.53
N SER A 228 14.21 -5.07 30.91
CA SER A 228 14.64 -6.46 31.12
C SER A 228 13.92 -7.14 32.30
N SER A 229 13.46 -6.35 33.29
CA SER A 229 12.64 -6.84 34.41
C SER A 229 11.14 -6.90 34.09
N MET A 230 10.69 -6.42 32.92
CA MET A 230 9.29 -6.45 32.54
C MET A 230 8.86 -7.84 32.06
N ASP A 231 7.67 -8.26 32.46
CA ASP A 231 6.96 -9.39 31.85
C ASP A 231 6.37 -8.91 30.51
N THR A 232 7.05 -9.17 29.40
CA THR A 232 6.67 -8.75 28.04
C THR A 232 5.32 -9.32 27.57
N THR A 233 4.67 -10.17 28.36
CA THR A 233 3.35 -10.75 28.05
C THR A 233 2.17 -9.86 28.47
N LYS A 234 2.38 -8.77 29.23
CA LYS A 234 1.30 -7.93 29.77
C LYS A 234 1.48 -6.45 29.43
N LYS A 235 0.40 -5.78 28.99
CA LYS A 235 0.36 -4.32 28.79
C LYS A 235 0.50 -3.60 30.13
N ILE A 236 1.48 -2.71 30.24
CA ILE A 236 1.75 -1.95 31.47
C ILE A 236 1.00 -0.61 31.46
N THR A 237 0.49 -0.23 32.62
CA THR A 237 -0.18 1.06 32.86
C THR A 237 0.76 2.08 33.49
N GLN A 238 0.51 3.37 33.25
CA GLN A 238 1.29 4.49 33.82
C GLN A 238 1.40 4.41 35.36
N LYS A 239 0.38 3.87 36.03
CA LYS A 239 0.36 3.67 37.48
C LYS A 239 1.37 2.62 37.95
N GLN A 240 1.55 1.54 37.19
CA GLN A 240 2.54 0.51 37.50
C GLN A 240 3.96 1.05 37.34
N VAL A 241 4.22 1.85 36.30
CA VAL A 241 5.51 2.52 36.13
C VAL A 241 5.82 3.43 37.32
N GLN A 242 4.84 4.21 37.81
CA GLN A 242 5.04 5.03 39.00
C GLN A 242 5.34 4.19 40.25
N GLN A 243 4.65 3.05 40.43
CA GLN A 243 4.92 2.14 41.55
C GLN A 243 6.34 1.55 41.51
N TYR A 244 6.88 1.28 40.32
CA TYR A 244 8.28 0.85 40.18
C TYR A 244 9.26 1.98 40.50
N LEU A 245 8.99 3.21 40.02
CA LEU A 245 9.81 4.38 40.33
C LEU A 245 9.85 4.67 41.84
N ASP A 246 8.71 4.57 42.53
CA ASP A 246 8.62 4.79 43.98
C ASP A 246 9.37 3.69 44.75
N LYS A 247 9.38 2.46 44.23
CA LYS A 247 10.09 1.32 44.82
C LYS A 247 11.61 1.45 44.65
N ILE A 248 12.08 1.95 43.51
CA ILE A 248 13.50 2.25 43.28
C ILE A 248 13.98 3.36 44.24
N LYS A 249 13.21 4.45 44.39
CA LYS A 249 13.51 5.52 45.36
C LYS A 249 13.51 5.04 46.81
N GLN A 250 12.62 4.10 47.17
CA GLN A 250 12.64 3.48 48.50
C GLN A 250 13.89 2.61 48.73
N LEU A 251 14.35 1.89 47.71
CA LEU A 251 15.54 1.04 47.79
C LEU A 251 16.85 1.84 47.90
N GLU A 252 16.88 3.09 47.41
CA GLU A 252 18.01 4.01 47.57
C GLU A 252 18.11 4.63 48.98
N SER A 253 17.05 4.54 49.80
CA SER A 253 16.96 5.22 51.11
C SER A 253 17.31 4.37 52.34
N CYS A 254 17.68 3.10 52.16
CA CYS A 254 17.99 2.17 53.26
C CYS A 254 19.43 1.67 53.18
N GLU A 255 20.21 1.84 54.26
CA GLU A 255 21.51 1.18 54.40
C GLU A 255 21.35 -0.35 54.45
N PRO A 256 22.20 -1.13 53.76
CA PRO A 256 22.03 -2.57 53.66
C PRO A 256 22.46 -3.29 54.95
N GLN A 257 21.52 -3.94 55.62
CA GLN A 257 21.82 -5.11 56.46
C GLN A 257 21.83 -6.35 55.56
N VAL A 258 23.01 -6.95 55.38
CA VAL A 258 23.16 -8.24 54.71
C VAL A 258 22.69 -9.34 55.67
N ILE A 259 21.46 -9.81 55.49
CA ILE A 259 21.01 -11.11 56.00
C ILE A 259 20.79 -11.97 54.76
N ASP A 260 21.70 -12.90 54.50
CA ASP A 260 21.49 -13.94 53.47
C ASP A 260 20.36 -14.88 53.95
N LYS A 261 19.13 -14.55 53.56
CA LYS A 261 17.94 -15.42 53.70
C LYS A 261 17.69 -16.23 52.42
N THR A 262 18.70 -16.38 51.56
CA THR A 262 18.51 -16.98 50.24
C THR A 262 18.23 -18.47 50.42
N ASP A 263 17.00 -18.87 50.13
CA ASP A 263 16.62 -20.27 50.07
C ASP A 263 17.20 -20.90 48.79
N TYR A 264 18.46 -21.33 48.86
CA TYR A 264 19.16 -22.01 47.78
C TYR A 264 18.40 -23.24 47.27
N SER A 265 17.55 -23.86 48.11
CA SER A 265 16.71 -24.98 47.69
C SER A 265 15.57 -24.54 46.77
N PHE A 266 15.00 -23.35 47.00
CA PHE A 266 13.99 -22.75 46.14
C PHE A 266 14.58 -22.30 44.80
N ILE A 267 15.76 -21.70 44.81
CA ILE A 267 16.49 -21.31 43.58
C ILE A 267 16.78 -22.55 42.73
N SER A 268 17.32 -23.62 43.33
CA SER A 268 17.61 -24.85 42.59
C SER A 268 16.34 -25.50 41.98
N ARG A 269 15.20 -25.42 42.67
CA ARG A 269 13.91 -25.87 42.11
C ARG A 269 13.48 -25.02 40.91
N LEU A 270 13.65 -23.70 40.98
CA LEU A 270 13.33 -22.80 39.88
C LEU A 270 14.25 -23.01 38.68
N GLU A 271 15.55 -23.20 38.89
CA GLU A 271 16.51 -23.50 37.83
C GLU A 271 16.17 -24.79 37.08
N ASN A 272 15.80 -25.84 37.83
CA ASN A 272 15.34 -27.09 37.23
C ASN A 272 14.03 -26.91 36.43
N LYS A 273 13.10 -26.08 36.95
CA LYS A 273 11.85 -25.77 36.25
C LYS A 273 12.09 -24.99 34.96
N ILE A 274 13.03 -24.04 34.97
CA ILE A 274 13.44 -23.28 33.78
C ILE A 274 14.00 -24.22 32.72
N LYS A 275 14.92 -25.13 33.09
CA LYS A 275 15.46 -26.14 32.17
C LYS A 275 14.38 -27.03 31.56
N GLU A 276 13.41 -27.47 32.36
CA GLU A 276 12.28 -28.27 31.87
C GLU A 276 11.45 -27.49 30.84
N LEU A 277 11.08 -26.24 31.17
CA LEU A 277 10.31 -25.36 30.28
C LEU A 277 11.06 -25.00 28.99
N GLU A 278 12.38 -24.80 29.05
CA GLU A 278 13.23 -24.56 27.87
C GLU A 278 13.21 -25.77 26.93
N SER A 279 13.25 -26.99 27.49
CA SER A 279 13.18 -28.22 26.70
C SER A 279 11.81 -28.40 26.04
N GLU A 280 10.71 -28.10 26.76
CA GLU A 280 9.36 -28.14 26.21
C GLU A 280 9.16 -27.10 25.10
N LYS A 281 9.64 -25.87 25.32
CA LYS A 281 9.61 -24.80 24.31
C LYS A 281 10.32 -25.24 23.03
N SER A 282 11.50 -25.85 23.13
CA SER A 282 12.23 -26.35 21.96
C SER A 282 11.44 -27.41 21.18
N ILE A 283 10.73 -28.29 21.87
CA ILE A 283 9.87 -29.30 21.24
C ILE A 283 8.67 -28.65 20.54
N LEU A 284 8.04 -27.66 21.19
CA LEU A 284 6.90 -26.95 20.61
C LEU A 284 7.29 -26.14 19.38
N GLU A 285 8.43 -25.45 19.39
CA GLU A 285 8.95 -24.73 18.23
C GLU A 285 9.17 -25.66 17.03
N ARG A 286 9.72 -26.86 17.25
CA ARG A 286 9.86 -27.87 16.19
C ARG A 286 8.51 -28.33 15.66
N LYS A 287 7.52 -28.57 16.52
CA LYS A 287 6.16 -28.95 16.12
C LYS A 287 5.47 -27.86 15.31
N VAL A 288 5.59 -26.59 15.73
CA VAL A 288 5.02 -25.45 14.99
C VAL A 288 5.65 -25.36 13.60
N LYS A 289 6.97 -25.54 13.48
CA LYS A 289 7.65 -25.55 12.19
C LYS A 289 7.15 -26.66 11.27
N LEU A 290 7.01 -27.89 11.78
CA LEU A 290 6.46 -29.01 11.01
C LEU A 290 5.03 -28.74 10.55
N ASN A 291 4.19 -28.20 11.43
CA ASN A 291 2.81 -27.85 11.08
C ASN A 291 2.74 -26.74 10.01
N GLN A 292 3.67 -25.78 10.04
CA GLN A 292 3.75 -24.74 9.03
C GLN A 292 4.14 -25.32 7.66
N GLU A 293 5.14 -26.22 7.65
CA GLU A 293 5.55 -26.93 6.43
C GLU A 293 4.41 -27.78 5.84
N ASP A 294 3.62 -28.45 6.69
CA ASP A 294 2.43 -29.21 6.27
C ASP A 294 1.33 -28.30 5.73
N ALA A 295 1.09 -27.13 6.34
CA ALA A 295 0.13 -26.15 5.85
C ALA A 295 0.53 -25.60 4.46
N ASP A 296 1.82 -25.32 4.25
CA ASP A 296 2.35 -24.86 2.97
C ASP A 296 2.19 -25.95 1.89
N ARG A 297 2.47 -27.22 2.21
CA ARG A 297 2.22 -28.36 1.32
C ARG A 297 0.75 -28.51 0.97
N PHE A 298 -0.14 -28.37 1.94
CA PHE A 298 -1.59 -28.44 1.73
C PHE A 298 -2.07 -27.33 0.79
N ASN A 299 -1.63 -26.09 1.02
CA ASN A 299 -1.97 -24.96 0.16
C ASN A 299 -1.47 -25.16 -1.28
N LYS A 300 -0.26 -25.70 -1.44
CA LYS A 300 0.29 -26.04 -2.75
C LYS A 300 -0.54 -27.11 -3.46
N LEU A 301 -0.87 -28.20 -2.77
CA LEU A 301 -1.71 -29.27 -3.31
C LEU A 301 -3.09 -28.77 -3.72
N LYS A 302 -3.70 -27.88 -2.90
CA LYS A 302 -4.98 -27.25 -3.22
C LYS A 302 -4.92 -26.45 -4.51
N SER A 303 -3.89 -25.60 -4.67
CA SER A 303 -3.70 -24.81 -5.89
C SER A 303 -3.50 -25.71 -7.13
N ASP A 304 -2.76 -26.81 -6.98
CA ASP A 304 -2.53 -27.75 -8.09
C ASP A 304 -3.83 -28.50 -8.47
N ILE A 305 -4.67 -28.86 -7.49
CA ILE A 305 -5.99 -29.47 -7.74
C ILE A 305 -6.93 -28.49 -8.46
N GLU A 306 -6.97 -27.23 -8.05
CA GLU A 306 -7.78 -26.19 -8.69
C GLU A 306 -7.36 -26.01 -10.17
N PHE A 307 -6.06 -25.94 -10.43
CA PHE A 307 -5.50 -25.86 -11.79
C PHE A 307 -5.85 -27.07 -12.65
N LEU A 308 -5.68 -28.29 -12.12
CA LEU A 308 -6.00 -29.53 -12.83
C LEU A 308 -7.51 -29.64 -13.11
N THR A 309 -8.34 -29.18 -12.18
CA THR A 309 -9.80 -29.15 -12.35
C THR A 309 -10.21 -28.21 -13.49
N GLN A 310 -9.62 -27.02 -13.55
CA GLN A 310 -9.85 -26.08 -14.64
C GLN A 310 -9.46 -26.69 -16.00
N LYS A 311 -8.25 -27.27 -16.10
CA LYS A 311 -7.81 -27.96 -17.32
C LYS A 311 -8.73 -29.10 -17.74
N LYS A 312 -9.20 -29.90 -16.78
CA LYS A 312 -10.16 -30.99 -17.06
C LYS A 312 -11.47 -30.45 -17.63
N ASN A 313 -12.00 -29.36 -17.07
CA ASN A 313 -13.23 -28.74 -17.56
C ASN A 313 -13.06 -28.13 -18.95
N ASP A 314 -11.92 -27.51 -19.23
CA ASP A 314 -11.59 -26.99 -20.56
C ASP A 314 -11.51 -28.11 -21.60
N LEU A 315 -10.83 -29.21 -21.26
CA LEU A 315 -10.74 -30.39 -22.11
C LEU A 315 -12.13 -31.03 -22.33
N GLY A 316 -12.96 -31.10 -21.30
CA GLY A 316 -14.35 -31.58 -21.41
C GLY A 316 -15.14 -30.78 -22.45
N ARG A 317 -15.11 -29.44 -22.37
CA ARG A 317 -15.78 -28.56 -23.35
C ARG A 317 -15.28 -28.77 -24.78
N GLN A 318 -13.98 -29.02 -24.95
CA GLN A 318 -13.41 -29.32 -26.27
C GLN A 318 -13.90 -30.67 -26.82
N ILE A 319 -13.96 -31.71 -25.98
CA ILE A 319 -14.46 -33.04 -26.37
C ILE A 319 -15.95 -32.97 -26.75
N ASP A 320 -16.76 -32.27 -25.96
CA ASP A 320 -18.19 -32.09 -26.24
C ASP A 320 -18.38 -31.39 -27.59
N SER A 321 -17.66 -30.29 -27.82
CA SER A 321 -17.68 -29.55 -29.09
C SER A 321 -17.24 -30.41 -30.28
N ALA A 322 -16.18 -31.20 -30.13
CA ALA A 322 -15.70 -32.10 -31.17
C ALA A 322 -16.71 -33.22 -31.49
N THR A 323 -17.40 -33.72 -30.46
CA THR A 323 -18.43 -34.75 -30.60
C THR A 323 -19.66 -34.22 -31.34
N GLU A 324 -20.11 -33.00 -31.00
CA GLU A 324 -21.20 -32.32 -31.71
C GLU A 324 -20.86 -32.06 -33.19
N LEU A 325 -19.66 -31.56 -33.47
CA LEU A 325 -19.19 -31.34 -34.86
C LEU A 325 -19.09 -32.64 -35.65
N SER A 326 -18.60 -33.71 -35.03
CA SER A 326 -18.55 -35.05 -35.65
C SER A 326 -19.96 -35.55 -35.97
N GLY A 327 -20.90 -35.39 -35.03
CA GLY A 327 -22.30 -35.73 -35.23
C GLY A 327 -22.97 -34.93 -36.35
N LEU A 328 -22.69 -33.61 -36.43
CA LEU A 328 -23.16 -32.76 -37.51
C LEU A 328 -22.60 -33.20 -38.87
N THR A 329 -21.31 -33.53 -38.93
CA THR A 329 -20.64 -34.00 -40.16
C THR A 329 -21.32 -35.24 -40.73
N VAL A 330 -21.60 -36.23 -39.88
CA VAL A 330 -22.30 -37.46 -40.28
C VAL A 330 -23.73 -37.17 -40.75
N LYS A 331 -24.45 -36.26 -40.08
CA LYS A 331 -25.80 -35.85 -40.49
C LYS A 331 -25.79 -35.18 -41.87
N LEU A 332 -24.88 -34.24 -42.10
CA LEU A 332 -24.74 -33.54 -43.39
C LEU A 332 -24.38 -34.51 -44.51
N GLN A 333 -23.45 -35.43 -44.27
CA GLN A 333 -23.06 -36.44 -45.24
C GLN A 333 -24.27 -37.30 -45.66
N ARG A 334 -25.03 -37.81 -44.68
CA ARG A 334 -26.25 -38.61 -44.95
C ARG A 334 -27.30 -37.84 -45.75
N LEU A 335 -27.51 -36.56 -45.43
CA LEU A 335 -28.49 -35.72 -46.12
C LEU A 335 -28.09 -35.46 -47.58
N LEU A 336 -26.83 -35.10 -47.81
CA LEU A 336 -26.31 -34.73 -49.14
C LEU A 336 -26.20 -35.95 -50.06
N GLU A 337 -25.63 -37.06 -49.59
CA GLU A 337 -25.46 -38.28 -50.38
C GLU A 337 -26.77 -39.08 -50.50
N GLY A 338 -27.63 -38.99 -49.48
CA GLY A 338 -28.89 -39.71 -49.40
C GLY A 338 -30.03 -38.97 -50.08
N GLU A 339 -30.51 -37.89 -49.48
CA GLU A 339 -31.78 -37.26 -49.87
C GLU A 339 -31.61 -36.23 -50.99
N LEU A 340 -30.55 -35.44 -50.92
CA LEU A 340 -30.33 -34.28 -51.80
C LEU A 340 -29.42 -34.57 -53.01
N ALA A 341 -29.11 -35.85 -53.27
CA ALA A 341 -28.26 -36.24 -54.38
C ALA A 341 -28.86 -35.77 -55.73
N PRO A 342 -28.17 -34.89 -56.50
CA PRO A 342 -28.75 -34.26 -57.70
C PRO A 342 -29.26 -35.24 -58.75
N ILE A 343 -28.64 -36.42 -58.85
CA ILE A 343 -29.04 -37.47 -59.79
C ILE A 343 -30.49 -37.95 -59.58
N LYS A 344 -31.01 -37.89 -58.35
CA LYS A 344 -32.41 -38.24 -58.04
C LYS A 344 -33.41 -37.28 -58.69
N PHE A 345 -32.97 -36.07 -59.00
CA PHE A 345 -33.80 -34.99 -59.55
C PHE A 345 -33.50 -34.68 -61.02
N LYS A 346 -32.56 -35.41 -61.65
CA LYS A 346 -32.17 -35.17 -63.05
C LYS A 346 -33.37 -35.18 -64.01
N ARG A 347 -34.26 -36.17 -63.88
CA ARG A 347 -35.41 -36.32 -64.77
C ARG A 347 -36.41 -35.17 -64.66
N CYS A 348 -36.68 -34.66 -63.44
CA CYS A 348 -37.59 -33.52 -63.30
C CYS A 348 -36.94 -32.22 -63.78
N MET A 349 -35.63 -32.05 -63.57
CA MET A 349 -34.89 -30.89 -64.09
C MET A 349 -34.82 -30.84 -65.62
N GLU A 350 -34.74 -31.99 -66.31
CA GLU A 350 -34.71 -32.06 -67.79
C GLU A 350 -36.05 -31.74 -68.45
N ILE A 351 -37.17 -31.88 -67.72
CA ILE A 351 -38.53 -31.69 -68.25
C ILE A 351 -39.04 -30.25 -68.04
N LEU A 352 -38.49 -29.51 -67.07
CA LEU A 352 -38.94 -28.16 -66.73
C LEU A 352 -38.51 -27.12 -67.79
N GLU A 353 -39.45 -26.26 -68.21
CA GLU A 353 -39.17 -25.11 -69.07
C GLU A 353 -38.63 -23.92 -68.24
N SER A 354 -37.80 -23.07 -68.87
CA SER A 354 -36.96 -22.06 -68.19
C SER A 354 -37.70 -20.91 -67.49
N SER A 355 -39.04 -20.82 -67.56
CA SER A 355 -39.85 -19.79 -66.89
C SER A 355 -40.73 -20.33 -65.75
N ASP A 356 -40.43 -21.52 -65.22
CA ASP A 356 -41.24 -22.14 -64.16
C ASP A 356 -40.88 -21.56 -62.78
N VAL A 357 -41.89 -21.04 -62.07
CA VAL A 357 -41.82 -20.54 -60.68
C VAL A 357 -41.17 -21.56 -59.74
N CYS A 358 -41.31 -22.86 -60.03
CA CYS A 358 -40.67 -23.92 -59.25
C CYS A 358 -39.12 -23.86 -59.31
N VAL A 359 -38.55 -23.46 -60.45
CA VAL A 359 -37.10 -23.34 -60.63
C VAL A 359 -36.56 -22.13 -59.87
N GLU A 360 -37.25 -20.99 -59.93
CA GLU A 360 -36.88 -19.78 -59.17
C GLU A 360 -36.91 -20.02 -57.67
N ASN A 361 -37.97 -20.67 -57.16
CA ASN A 361 -38.08 -21.02 -55.74
C ASN A 361 -36.96 -21.98 -55.29
N LEU A 362 -36.61 -22.96 -56.12
CA LEU A 362 -35.52 -23.89 -55.82
C LEU A 362 -34.16 -23.18 -55.80
N LEU A 363 -33.91 -22.28 -56.76
CA LEU A 363 -32.70 -21.46 -56.82
C LEU A 363 -32.57 -20.57 -55.58
N GLU A 364 -33.66 -19.97 -55.09
CA GLU A 364 -33.63 -19.17 -53.85
C GLU A 364 -33.18 -20.00 -52.64
N ILE A 365 -33.65 -21.25 -52.52
CA ILE A 365 -33.25 -22.14 -51.42
C ILE A 365 -31.78 -22.59 -51.58
N ILE A 366 -31.33 -22.90 -52.79
CA ILE A 366 -29.94 -23.25 -53.06
C ILE A 366 -29.01 -22.09 -52.68
N ASN A 367 -29.35 -20.86 -53.05
CA ASN A 367 -28.57 -19.68 -52.69
C ASN A 367 -28.48 -19.50 -51.16
N LYS A 368 -29.57 -19.74 -50.41
CA LYS A 368 -29.53 -19.74 -48.94
C LYS A 368 -28.60 -20.82 -48.37
N ILE A 369 -28.55 -22.00 -48.99
CA ILE A 369 -27.62 -23.07 -48.60
C ILE A 369 -26.17 -22.64 -48.88
N ASP A 370 -25.91 -21.96 -50.00
CA ASP A 370 -24.59 -21.43 -50.34
C ASP A 370 -24.14 -20.35 -49.35
N ASP A 371 -25.03 -19.43 -48.98
CA ASP A 371 -24.77 -18.40 -47.96
C ASP A 371 -24.42 -19.04 -46.60
N TRP A 372 -25.21 -20.01 -46.14
CA TRP A 372 -24.94 -20.71 -44.88
C TRP A 372 -23.63 -21.53 -44.94
N SER A 373 -23.34 -22.15 -46.08
CA SER A 373 -22.08 -22.86 -46.33
C SER A 373 -20.88 -21.91 -46.23
N TYR A 374 -21.01 -20.71 -46.79
CA TYR A 374 -19.99 -19.67 -46.71
C TYR A 374 -19.78 -19.21 -45.25
N GLU A 375 -20.85 -18.92 -44.51
CA GLU A 375 -20.76 -18.52 -43.10
C GLU A 375 -20.11 -19.61 -42.24
N MET A 376 -20.50 -20.88 -42.42
CA MET A 376 -19.92 -22.00 -41.69
C MET A 376 -18.43 -22.17 -41.99
N LYS A 377 -18.01 -22.02 -43.25
CA LYS A 377 -16.58 -22.04 -43.64
C LYS A 377 -15.81 -20.91 -42.99
N LYS A 378 -16.38 -19.70 -42.93
CA LYS A 378 -15.77 -18.54 -42.26
C LYS A 378 -15.56 -18.77 -40.76
N LEU A 379 -16.56 -19.33 -40.08
CA LEU A 379 -16.47 -19.67 -38.65
C LEU A 379 -15.41 -20.75 -38.35
N LEU A 380 -15.12 -21.62 -39.33
CA LEU A 380 -14.08 -22.63 -39.24
C LEU A 380 -12.69 -22.06 -39.54
N SER A 381 -12.55 -21.16 -40.53
CA SER A 381 -11.27 -20.54 -40.89
C SER A 381 -10.73 -19.63 -39.79
N ASP A 382 -11.59 -18.87 -39.11
CA ASP A 382 -11.18 -18.01 -37.97
C ASP A 382 -10.62 -18.83 -36.78
N LYS A 383 -10.82 -20.15 -36.75
CA LYS A 383 -10.26 -21.07 -35.73
C LYS A 383 -8.93 -21.71 -36.13
N CYS A 384 -8.58 -21.75 -37.42
CA CYS A 384 -7.35 -22.39 -37.90
C CYS A 384 -6.10 -21.50 -37.75
N ASP A 385 -6.26 -20.19 -37.64
CA ASP A 385 -5.14 -19.24 -37.52
C ASP A 385 -4.48 -19.21 -36.13
N TYR A 386 -5.03 -19.91 -35.13
CA TYR A 386 -4.51 -19.94 -33.75
C TYR A 386 -3.72 -21.21 -33.37
N VAL A 387 -3.52 -22.16 -34.29
CA VAL A 387 -2.91 -23.48 -33.96
C VAL A 387 -1.44 -23.62 -34.42
N VAL A 388 -0.85 -22.60 -35.05
CA VAL A 388 0.56 -22.64 -35.49
C VAL A 388 1.39 -21.60 -34.76
N GLU A 389 1.69 -21.84 -33.48
CA GLU A 389 2.90 -21.32 -32.82
C GLU A 389 3.04 -21.90 -31.40
N VAL A 390 3.43 -23.17 -31.30
CA VAL A 390 4.23 -23.67 -30.16
C VAL A 390 5.16 -24.77 -30.71
N GLN A 391 6.42 -24.42 -30.96
CA GLN A 391 7.55 -25.36 -31.01
C GLN A 391 8.29 -25.31 -29.69
#